data_AF-A0A8T3RKN1-F1
#
_entry.id   AF-A0A8T3RKN1-F1
#
_cell.length_a   1.000
_cell.length_b   1.000
_cell.length_c   1.000
_cell.angle_alpha   90.00
_cell.angle_beta   90.00
_cell.angle_gamma   90.00
#
_symmetry.space_group_name_H-M   'P 1'
#
loop_
_entity.id
_entity.type
_entity.pdbx_description
1 polymer ?
#
loop_
_entity_poly.entity_id
_entity_poly.type
_entity_poly.pdbx_seq_one_letter_code
_entity_poly.pdbx_strand_id
1 'polypeptide(L)'
;MPSEAVVDLSRLQFAVTAMFHFLFVPLTLGLSWLLVIMESAYVMTGKEIYKDMTRFWGKLFGINFAMGITTGITLEFQFGTNWAYYSHYVGDIFGVPLAIEGLMAFFLESTFVGVFFFGWDRLTRVQ
;
A
#
# COMPACT_ATOMS: atom_id res chain seq x y z
N MET A 1 35.78 6.13 2.06
CA MET A 1 34.50 6.13 2.82
C MET A 1 33.70 7.35 2.37
N PRO A 2 32.36 7.27 2.26
CA PRO A 2 31.54 8.43 1.95
C PRO A 2 31.78 9.54 2.97
N SER A 3 31.62 10.80 2.55
CA SER A 3 31.75 11.95 3.44
C SER A 3 30.59 11.99 4.43
N GLU A 4 30.80 12.58 5.62
CA GLU A 4 29.74 12.69 6.63
C GLU A 4 28.50 13.40 6.09
N ALA A 5 28.69 14.44 5.28
CA ALA A 5 27.60 15.15 4.61
C ALA A 5 26.75 14.22 3.71
N VAL A 6 27.37 13.27 3.00
CA VAL A 6 26.64 12.30 2.17
C VAL A 6 25.84 11.33 3.06
N VAL A 7 26.42 10.89 4.17
CA VAL A 7 25.73 10.01 5.13
C VAL A 7 24.50 10.71 5.73
N ASP A 8 24.64 11.97 6.14
CA ASP A 8 23.53 12.73 6.72
C ASP A 8 22.43 13.03 5.71
N LEU A 9 22.79 13.36 4.47
CA LEU A 9 21.81 13.56 3.40
C LEU A 9 21.08 12.26 3.05
N SER A 10 21.77 11.12 2.96
CA SER A 10 21.14 9.82 2.73
C SER A 10 20.15 9.45 3.84
N ARG A 11 20.50 9.74 5.11
CA ARG A 11 19.60 9.55 6.26
C ARG A 11 18.39 10.47 6.20
N LEU A 12 18.59 11.76 5.91
CA LEU A 12 17.51 12.72 5.80
C LEU A 12 16.55 12.36 4.66
N GLN A 13 17.10 12.02 3.48
CA GLN A 13 16.29 11.58 2.34
C GLN A 13 15.44 10.37 2.70
N PHE A 14 16.04 9.34 3.31
CA PHE A 14 15.30 8.15 3.73
C PHE A 14 14.24 8.47 4.79
N ALA A 15 14.56 9.30 5.78
CA ALA A 15 13.63 9.69 6.83
C ALA A 15 12.40 10.42 6.26
N VAL A 16 12.62 11.39 5.36
CA VAL A 16 11.55 12.14 4.71
C VAL A 16 10.67 11.19 3.88
N THR A 17 11.26 10.34 3.05
CA THR A 17 10.49 9.40 2.22
C THR A 17 9.69 8.42 3.07
N ALA A 18 10.29 7.84 4.12
CA ALA A 18 9.60 6.93 5.03
C ALA A 18 8.45 7.61 5.78
N MET A 19 8.67 8.82 6.31
CA MET A 19 7.62 9.60 6.99
C MET A 19 6.47 9.93 6.04
N PHE A 20 6.76 10.39 4.83
CA PHE A 20 5.73 10.68 3.83
C PHE A 20 4.95 9.42 3.43
N HIS A 21 5.63 8.30 3.19
CA HIS A 21 4.97 7.04 2.87
C HIS A 21 4.01 6.61 4.00
N PHE A 22 4.47 6.72 5.25
CA PHE A 22 3.70 6.31 6.42
C PHE A 22 2.52 7.23 6.76
N LEU A 23 2.32 8.35 6.06
CA LEU A 23 1.06 9.11 6.13
C LEU A 23 -0.10 8.34 5.47
N PHE A 24 0.19 7.61 4.39
CA PHE A 24 -0.82 6.93 3.58
C PHE A 24 -1.08 5.50 4.06
N VAL A 25 -0.06 4.81 4.57
CA VAL A 25 -0.14 3.41 5.06
C VAL A 25 -1.25 3.17 6.09
N PRO A 26 -1.32 3.89 7.23
CA PRO A 26 -2.33 3.61 8.25
C PRO A 26 -3.75 3.88 7.76
N LEU A 27 -3.91 4.86 6.85
CA LEU A 27 -5.21 5.15 6.27
C LEU A 27 -5.66 4.05 5.30
N THR A 28 -4.76 3.49 4.48
CA THR A 28 -5.05 2.33 3.63
C THR A 28 -5.45 1.12 4.47
N LEU A 29 -4.66 0.78 5.50
CA LEU A 29 -4.93 -0.36 6.38
C LEU A 29 -6.23 -0.21 7.18
N GLY A 30 -6.55 1.00 7.64
CA GLY A 30 -7.79 1.25 8.37
C GLY A 30 -9.02 1.26 7.47
N LEU A 31 -8.94 1.97 6.33
CA LEU A 31 -10.05 2.07 5.38
C LEU A 31 -10.37 0.72 4.72
N SER A 32 -9.38 -0.14 4.45
CA SER A 32 -9.64 -1.46 3.86
C SER A 32 -10.58 -2.29 4.74
N TRP A 33 -10.33 -2.37 6.05
CA TRP A 33 -11.22 -3.03 7.01
C TRP A 33 -12.59 -2.39 7.08
N LEU A 34 -12.66 -1.05 7.09
CA LEU A 34 -13.92 -0.32 7.08
C LEU A 34 -14.76 -0.63 5.84
N LEU A 35 -14.14 -0.70 4.66
CA LEU A 35 -14.80 -1.06 3.41
C LEU A 35 -15.31 -2.50 3.44
N VAL A 36 -14.50 -3.45 3.92
CA VAL A 36 -14.92 -4.85 4.10
C VAL A 36 -16.14 -4.95 5.01
N ILE A 37 -16.15 -4.22 6.14
CA ILE A 37 -17.28 -4.21 7.08
C ILE A 37 -18.53 -3.62 6.43
N MET A 38 -18.42 -2.48 5.75
CA MET A 38 -19.55 -1.83 5.08
C MET A 38 -20.12 -2.68 3.94
N GLU A 39 -19.25 -3.29 3.12
CA GLU A 39 -19.66 -4.15 2.03
C GLU A 39 -20.30 -5.44 2.54
N SER A 40 -19.74 -6.04 3.60
CA SER A 40 -20.34 -7.20 4.26
C SER A 40 -21.72 -6.86 4.83
N ALA A 41 -21.86 -5.70 5.49
CA ALA A 41 -23.15 -5.24 6.00
C ALA A 41 -24.17 -5.03 4.87
N TYR A 42 -23.74 -4.50 3.71
CA TYR A 42 -24.59 -4.39 2.52
C TYR A 42 -25.05 -5.77 2.02
N VAL A 43 -24.12 -6.72 1.86
CA VAL A 43 -24.45 -8.07 1.38
C VAL A 43 -25.39 -8.80 2.35
N MET A 44 -25.16 -8.68 3.65
CA MET A 44 -25.96 -9.35 4.68
C MET A 44 -27.35 -8.72 4.88
N THR A 45 -27.47 -7.39 4.79
CA THR A 45 -28.72 -6.68 5.11
C THR A 45 -29.53 -6.24 3.89
N GLY A 46 -28.92 -6.19 2.71
CA GLY A 46 -29.52 -5.66 1.49
C GLY A 46 -29.78 -4.14 1.50
N LYS A 47 -29.37 -3.41 2.54
CA LYS A 47 -29.63 -1.97 2.65
C LYS A 47 -28.67 -1.18 1.76
N GLU A 48 -29.20 -0.49 0.76
CA GLU A 48 -28.40 0.27 -0.22
C GLU A 48 -27.51 1.37 0.40
N ILE A 49 -27.86 1.92 1.57
CA ILE A 49 -27.02 2.89 2.29
C ILE A 49 -25.59 2.38 2.51
N TYR A 50 -25.41 1.10 2.84
CA TYR A 50 -24.08 0.54 3.09
C TYR A 50 -23.25 0.41 1.81
N LYS A 51 -23.90 0.20 0.66
CA LYS A 51 -23.25 0.21 -0.66
C LYS A 51 -22.81 1.62 -1.03
N ASP A 52 -23.65 2.61 -0.80
CA ASP A 52 -23.32 4.02 -1.07
C ASP A 52 -22.15 4.47 -0.18
N MET A 53 -22.15 4.08 1.09
CA MET A 53 -21.02 4.31 2.00
C MET A 53 -19.74 3.62 1.50
N THR A 54 -19.81 2.34 1.12
CA THR A 54 -18.67 1.58 0.60
C THR A 54 -18.09 2.25 -0.65
N ARG A 55 -18.92 2.70 -1.59
CA ARG A 55 -18.48 3.38 -2.81
C ARG A 55 -17.87 4.76 -2.54
N PHE A 56 -18.45 5.53 -1.61
CA PHE A 56 -17.94 6.83 -1.23
C PHE A 56 -16.57 6.73 -0.57
N TRP A 57 -16.45 5.91 0.48
CA TRP A 57 -15.18 5.70 1.17
C TRP A 57 -14.17 4.98 0.26
N GLY A 58 -14.66 4.13 -0.65
CA GLY A 58 -13.85 3.46 -1.67
C GLY A 58 -13.12 4.46 -2.56
N LYS A 59 -13.79 5.54 -3.00
CA LYS A 59 -13.11 6.62 -3.77
C LYS A 59 -11.95 7.25 -3.00
N LEU A 60 -12.15 7.57 -1.72
CA LEU A 60 -11.10 8.17 -0.89
C LEU A 60 -9.96 7.20 -0.63
N PHE A 61 -10.29 5.93 -0.38
CA PHE A 61 -9.34 4.83 -0.29
C PHE A 61 -8.48 4.75 -1.57
N GLY A 62 -9.09 4.80 -2.76
CA GLY A 62 -8.36 4.73 -4.02
C GLY A 62 -7.34 5.86 -4.22
N ILE A 63 -7.68 7.09 -3.84
CA ILE A 63 -6.76 8.23 -3.90
C ILE A 63 -5.57 8.02 -2.94
N ASN A 64 -5.87 7.63 -1.69
CA ASN A 64 -4.84 7.36 -0.68
C ASN A 64 -3.92 6.19 -1.09
N PHE A 65 -4.52 5.13 -1.63
CA PHE A 65 -3.84 3.93 -2.09
C PHE A 65 -2.85 4.23 -3.23
N ALA A 66 -3.24 5.06 -4.20
CA ALA A 66 -2.35 5.47 -5.29
C ALA A 66 -1.10 6.23 -4.78
N MET A 67 -1.28 7.12 -3.80
CA MET A 67 -0.17 7.81 -3.14
C MET A 67 0.70 6.86 -2.32
N GLY A 68 0.08 5.91 -1.62
CA GLY A 68 0.77 4.85 -0.89
C GLY A 68 1.68 4.01 -1.78
N ILE A 69 1.19 3.53 -2.93
CA ILE A 69 2.00 2.78 -3.90
C ILE A 69 3.17 3.62 -4.41
N THR A 70 2.91 4.85 -4.84
CA THR A 70 3.94 5.71 -5.44
C THR A 70 5.08 5.98 -4.46
N THR A 71 4.74 6.26 -3.20
CA THR A 71 5.73 6.51 -2.15
C THR A 71 6.42 5.22 -1.69
N GLY A 72 5.73 4.07 -1.69
CA GLY A 72 6.29 2.77 -1.34
C GLY A 72 7.33 2.29 -2.34
N ILE A 73 7.04 2.39 -3.65
CA ILE A 73 8.00 2.07 -4.73
C ILE A 73 9.27 2.92 -4.58
N THR A 74 9.11 4.22 -4.28
CA THR A 74 10.25 5.11 -4.06
C THR A 74 11.11 4.65 -2.88
N LEU A 75 10.47 4.20 -1.79
CA LEU A 75 11.16 3.70 -0.60
C LEU A 75 11.88 2.37 -0.87
N GLU A 76 11.28 1.44 -1.62
CA GLU A 76 11.89 0.18 -2.00
C GLU A 76 13.19 0.39 -2.81
N PHE A 77 13.15 1.26 -3.82
CA PHE A 77 14.34 1.57 -4.62
C PHE A 77 15.40 2.40 -3.88
N GLN A 78 15.06 3.04 -2.75
CA GLN A 78 16.05 3.74 -1.94
C GLN A 78 17.08 2.80 -1.30
N PHE A 79 16.70 1.55 -0.98
CA PHE A 79 17.64 0.55 -0.49
C PHE A 79 18.77 0.31 -1.52
N GLY A 80 18.45 0.24 -2.82
CA GLY A 80 19.44 0.03 -3.87
C GLY A 80 20.28 1.27 -4.22
N THR A 81 19.67 2.45 -4.23
CA THR A 81 20.33 3.69 -4.71
C THR A 81 21.26 4.31 -3.67
N ASN A 82 20.79 4.52 -2.44
CA ASN A 82 21.53 5.23 -1.39
C ASN A 82 22.10 4.31 -0.30
N TRP A 83 21.71 3.03 -0.28
CA TRP A 83 22.10 2.06 0.74
C TRP A 83 22.74 0.79 0.14
N ALA A 84 23.46 0.92 -0.98
CA ALA A 84 24.01 -0.22 -1.72
C ALA A 84 24.90 -1.17 -0.88
N TYR A 85 25.73 -0.65 0.03
CA TYR A 85 26.55 -1.51 0.90
C TYR A 85 25.70 -2.27 1.93
N TYR A 86 24.65 -1.64 2.46
CA TYR A 86 23.69 -2.32 3.33
C TYR A 86 22.96 -3.43 2.55
N SER A 87 22.48 -3.14 1.34
CA SER A 87 21.83 -4.13 0.48
C SER A 87 22.74 -5.31 0.13
N HIS A 88 24.03 -5.07 -0.12
CA HIS A 88 24.99 -6.15 -0.32
C HIS A 88 25.25 -6.94 0.98
N TYR A 89 25.31 -6.25 2.13
CA TYR A 89 25.69 -6.86 3.41
C TYR A 89 24.59 -7.74 4.02
N VAL A 90 23.31 -7.35 3.90
CA VAL A 90 22.18 -8.09 4.49
C VAL A 90 21.11 -8.52 3.48
N GLY A 91 21.33 -8.30 2.18
CA GLY A 91 20.34 -8.53 1.12
C GLY A 91 19.78 -9.96 1.09
N ASP A 92 20.61 -10.96 1.36
CA ASP A 92 20.19 -12.37 1.36
C ASP A 92 19.14 -12.68 2.44
N ILE A 93 19.09 -11.89 3.53
CA ILE A 93 18.13 -12.05 4.61
C ILE A 93 17.01 -11.01 4.49
N PHE A 94 17.36 -9.74 4.31
CA PHE A 94 16.42 -8.63 4.27
C PHE A 94 15.61 -8.57 2.98
N GLY A 95 16.22 -8.89 1.83
CA GLY A 95 15.57 -8.82 0.53
C GLY A 95 14.52 -9.91 0.30
N VAL A 96 14.63 -11.05 0.98
CA VAL A 96 13.68 -12.16 0.84
C VAL A 96 12.26 -11.78 1.29
N PRO A 97 12.03 -11.23 2.51
CA PRO A 97 10.73 -10.71 2.91
C PRO A 97 10.16 -9.65 1.95
N LEU A 98 10.99 -8.72 1.44
CA LEU A 98 10.54 -7.69 0.50
C LEU A 98 10.07 -8.30 -0.82
N ALA A 99 10.79 -9.29 -1.35
CA ALA A 99 10.38 -10.00 -2.55
C ALA A 99 9.07 -10.78 -2.35
N ILE A 100 8.91 -11.41 -1.17
CA ILE A 100 7.67 -12.11 -0.79
C ILE A 100 6.50 -11.15 -0.66
N GLU A 101 6.70 -9.98 -0.03
CA GLU A 101 5.70 -8.91 0.05
C GLU A 101 5.21 -8.51 -1.34
N GLY A 102 6.14 -8.28 -2.27
CA GLY A 102 5.82 -7.96 -3.66
C GLY A 102 4.98 -9.05 -4.33
N LEU A 103 5.45 -10.30 -4.29
CA LEU A 103 4.82 -11.43 -4.99
C LEU A 103 3.46 -11.86 -4.40
N MET A 104 3.30 -11.74 -3.09
CA MET A 104 2.09 -12.23 -2.41
C MET A 104 1.15 -11.09 -2.04
N ALA A 105 1.60 -10.12 -1.24
CA ALA A 105 0.73 -9.11 -0.68
C ALA A 105 0.37 -8.04 -1.72
N PHE A 106 1.36 -7.44 -2.39
CA PHE A 106 1.10 -6.37 -3.36
C PHE A 106 0.36 -6.86 -4.60
N PHE A 107 0.70 -8.03 -5.13
CA PHE A 107 -0.04 -8.60 -6.25
C PHE A 107 -1.50 -8.87 -5.90
N LEU A 108 -1.75 -9.46 -4.74
CA LEU A 108 -3.11 -9.72 -4.26
C LEU A 108 -3.88 -8.40 -4.11
N GLU A 109 -3.34 -7.46 -3.34
CA GLU A 109 -3.98 -6.18 -3.05
C GLU A 109 -4.23 -5.38 -4.33
N SER A 110 -3.21 -5.18 -5.17
CA SER A 110 -3.33 -4.37 -6.39
C SER A 110 -4.33 -4.96 -7.38
N THR A 111 -4.37 -6.30 -7.50
CA THR A 111 -5.32 -6.98 -8.38
C THR A 111 -6.75 -6.83 -7.86
N PHE A 112 -6.98 -7.13 -6.58
CA PHE A 112 -8.32 -7.08 -6.00
C PHE A 112 -8.84 -5.66 -5.80
N VAL A 113 -7.98 -4.65 -5.62
CA VAL A 113 -8.38 -3.24 -5.65
C VAL A 113 -8.92 -2.85 -7.03
N GLY A 114 -8.29 -3.33 -8.12
CA GLY A 114 -8.81 -3.14 -9.46
C GLY A 114 -10.19 -3.78 -9.64
N VAL A 115 -10.35 -5.02 -9.15
CA VAL A 115 -11.65 -5.71 -9.15
C VAL A 115 -12.68 -4.97 -8.31
N PHE A 116 -12.33 -4.44 -7.14
CA PHE A 116 -13.22 -3.68 -6.26
C PHE A 116 -13.80 -2.43 -6.95
N PHE A 117 -12.99 -1.68 -7.71
CA PHE A 117 -13.48 -0.48 -8.39
C PHE A 117 -14.30 -0.78 -9.65
N PHE A 118 -13.96 -1.82 -10.41
CA PHE A 118 -14.59 -2.10 -11.71
C PHE A 118 -15.55 -3.30 -11.72
N GLY A 119 -15.64 -4.05 -10.63
CA GLY A 119 -16.41 -5.28 -10.50
C GLY A 119 -17.87 -5.10 -10.13
N TRP A 120 -18.30 -3.90 -9.74
CA TRP A 120 -19.63 -3.64 -9.18
C TRP A 120 -20.81 -4.11 -10.06
N ASP A 121 -20.68 -4.01 -11.38
CA ASP A 121 -21.73 -4.41 -12.34
C ASP A 121 -21.39 -5.74 -13.05
N ARG A 122 -20.23 -6.35 -12.72
CA ARG A 122 -19.71 -7.57 -13.37
C ARG A 122 -19.67 -8.78 -12.45
N LEU A 123 -19.71 -8.58 -11.14
CA LEU A 123 -19.68 -9.62 -10.13
C LEU A 123 -21.03 -9.73 -9.42
N THR A 124 -21.38 -10.95 -9.02
CA THR A 124 -22.56 -11.20 -8.19
C THR A 124 -22.24 -10.90 -6.72
N ARG A 125 -23.25 -10.43 -5.97
CA ARG A 125 -23.10 -10.10 -4.54
C ARG A 125 -22.89 -11.34 -3.65
N VAL A 126 -23.32 -12.50 -4.13
CA VAL A 126 -23.11 -13.81 -3.54
C VAL A 126 -22.35 -14.62 -4.57
N GLN A 127 -21.17 -15.14 -4.20
CA GLN A 127 -20.43 -16.11 -4.99
C GLN A 127 -20.84 -17.52 -4.59
#